data_AF-A0A7E5VLZ7-F1
#
_entry.id   AF-A0A7E5VLZ7-F1
#
_cell.length_a   1.000
_cell.length_b   1.000
_cell.length_c   1.000
_cell.angle_alpha   90.00
_cell.angle_beta   90.00
_cell.angle_gamma   90.00
#
_symmetry.space_group_name_H-M   'P 1'
#
loop_
_entity.id
_entity.type
_entity.pdbx_description
1 polymer ?
#
loop_
_entity_poly.entity_id
_entity_poly.type
_entity_poly.pdbx_seq_one_letter_code
_entity_poly.pdbx_strand_id
1 'polypeptide(L)'
;MFKEFMIMLSSKVQICSLLIYSCSITNIVCTFSATESIEDLCLDYEDDRNSLIAVAEKDKLEVYEEFYDELDNRIRVEQSMNMIFFGPPSSFLRLDPESILHILSHTKKEMIPISRTLLAWDIITDGKTAAFLQGREFLAFGWLLNEVPEEDLYYVNFGDPSVLKYFSTNRLKLDPRKFGVLAAAYRRYFGDHWYNNSTFINELGYLLCGFPPTDLEKISPATFKELSLETLSKAGKCNSKQAQTLYSIAVHPDAYGEPYKWSSHEIGRLSALFTCIPEADISSIQLEAVTEIRPEVMSAMNQDKLEFFTKQQILRMNLKTRRIYILRMQLKSSYDMGEIARQQIAVSIKPFVLQIVFNIVALALCT
;
A
#
# COMPACT_ATOMS: atom_id res chain seq x y z
N MET A 1 5.51 -24.71 25.74
CA MET A 1 6.13 -23.37 25.78
C MET A 1 6.54 -22.92 24.37
N PHE A 2 5.59 -22.97 23.42
CA PHE A 2 5.75 -22.53 22.01
C PHE A 2 4.34 -22.51 21.38
N LYS A 3 3.47 -21.58 21.81
CA LYS A 3 2.19 -21.26 21.13
C LYS A 3 1.46 -20.02 21.67
N GLU A 4 2.19 -19.00 22.13
CA GLU A 4 1.56 -17.86 22.82
C GLU A 4 1.98 -16.47 22.33
N PHE A 5 2.39 -16.30 21.07
CA PHE A 5 2.71 -14.95 20.58
C PHE A 5 2.22 -14.57 19.18
N MET A 6 1.15 -15.21 18.72
CA MET A 6 0.32 -14.62 17.66
C MET A 6 -1.15 -14.89 17.99
N ILE A 7 -1.76 -13.95 18.69
CA ILE A 7 -3.01 -13.26 18.33
C ILE A 7 -3.20 -12.21 19.43
N MET A 8 -2.65 -11.02 19.21
CA MET A 8 -3.11 -9.81 19.88
C MET A 8 -2.89 -8.66 18.90
N LEU A 9 -3.93 -8.39 18.12
CA LEU A 9 -4.49 -7.06 17.85
C LEU A 9 -5.52 -7.19 16.73
N SER A 10 -6.75 -7.54 17.08
CA SER A 10 -7.94 -6.78 16.68
C SER A 10 -9.18 -7.37 17.35
N SER A 11 -10.06 -6.47 17.80
CA SER A 11 -11.46 -6.64 18.23
C SER A 11 -11.76 -7.63 19.35
N LYS A 12 -11.98 -7.04 20.54
CA LYS A 12 -12.94 -7.55 21.51
C LYS A 12 -14.32 -7.72 20.86
N VAL A 13 -15.06 -8.69 21.41
CA VAL A 13 -16.48 -9.03 21.21
C VAL A 13 -16.73 -10.09 20.14
N GLN A 14 -16.71 -11.36 20.56
CA GLN A 14 -17.60 -12.34 19.95
C GLN A 14 -18.06 -13.39 20.97
N ILE A 15 -19.38 -13.35 21.21
CA ILE A 15 -20.32 -14.48 21.16
C ILE A 15 -20.02 -15.67 22.10
N CYS A 16 -20.85 -15.78 23.13
CA CYS A 16 -21.28 -17.06 23.65
C CYS A 16 -22.31 -17.65 22.69
N SER A 17 -21.97 -18.76 22.04
CA SER A 17 -22.94 -19.82 21.78
C SER A 17 -22.21 -21.11 21.40
N LEU A 18 -22.40 -22.13 22.23
CA LEU A 18 -22.61 -23.49 21.71
C LEU A 18 -23.27 -24.35 22.80
N LEU A 19 -24.54 -24.63 22.53
CA LEU A 19 -25.25 -25.80 23.01
C LEU A 19 -24.71 -27.02 22.26
N ILE A 20 -24.13 -27.98 22.98
CA ILE A 20 -24.34 -29.41 22.69
C ILE A 20 -24.62 -30.13 24.01
N TYR A 21 -25.81 -30.73 24.06
CA TYR A 21 -26.31 -31.63 25.09
C TYR A 21 -25.41 -32.86 25.26
N SER A 22 -24.91 -33.09 26.47
CA SER A 22 -25.31 -34.25 27.29
C SER A 22 -24.37 -34.40 28.50
N CYS A 23 -24.97 -34.52 29.68
CA CYS A 23 -24.38 -34.91 30.96
C CYS A 23 -23.58 -33.85 31.76
N SER A 24 -24.29 -33.32 32.77
CA SER A 24 -23.82 -33.01 34.12
C SER A 24 -23.17 -31.66 34.40
N ILE A 25 -24.01 -30.82 35.02
CA ILE A 25 -23.78 -29.54 35.69
C ILE A 25 -22.83 -29.69 36.88
N THR A 26 -22.00 -28.68 37.17
CA THR A 26 -21.89 -28.14 38.56
C THR A 26 -21.34 -26.70 38.61
N ASN A 27 -22.21 -25.82 39.12
CA ASN A 27 -22.00 -24.58 39.89
C ASN A 27 -21.27 -23.38 39.26
N ILE A 28 -22.09 -22.44 38.76
CA ILE A 28 -21.81 -21.01 38.68
C ILE A 28 -22.31 -20.37 39.99
N VAL A 29 -21.45 -19.61 40.65
CA VAL A 29 -21.83 -18.71 41.75
C VAL A 29 -22.30 -17.40 41.15
N CYS A 30 -23.59 -17.10 41.31
CA CYS A 30 -24.18 -15.80 40.98
C CYS A 30 -23.91 -14.80 42.09
N THR A 31 -23.42 -13.61 41.75
CA THR A 31 -23.55 -12.42 42.60
C THR A 31 -24.80 -11.65 42.20
N PHE A 32 -25.70 -11.51 43.17
CA PHE A 32 -26.98 -10.84 43.13
C PHE A 32 -26.85 -9.35 42.74
N SER A 33 -27.72 -8.88 41.84
CA SER A 33 -28.12 -7.48 41.73
C SER A 33 -29.63 -7.42 41.90
N ALA A 34 -30.10 -6.37 42.55
CA ALA A 34 -31.43 -6.19 43.12
C ALA A 34 -32.60 -6.59 42.21
N THR A 35 -33.58 -7.26 42.80
CA THR A 35 -34.89 -7.54 42.20
C THR A 35 -35.75 -6.29 42.24
N GLU A 36 -36.10 -5.74 41.08
CA GLU A 36 -37.18 -4.77 40.92
C GLU A 36 -38.52 -5.43 41.28
N SER A 37 -39.47 -4.63 41.77
CA SER A 37 -40.74 -5.14 42.27
C SER A 37 -41.65 -5.58 41.10
N ILE A 38 -42.54 -6.55 41.35
CA ILE A 38 -43.51 -7.05 40.36
C ILE A 38 -44.44 -5.92 39.85
N GLU A 39 -44.63 -4.87 40.64
CA GLU A 39 -45.44 -3.70 40.28
C GLU A 39 -44.73 -2.81 39.26
N ASP A 40 -43.40 -2.69 39.35
CA ASP A 40 -42.57 -1.94 38.37
C ASP A 40 -42.50 -2.68 37.02
N LEU A 41 -42.36 -4.01 37.06
CA LEU A 41 -42.37 -4.86 35.86
C LEU A 41 -43.72 -4.88 35.12
N CYS A 42 -44.83 -4.69 35.83
CA CYS A 42 -46.15 -4.59 35.22
C CYS A 42 -46.40 -3.21 34.57
N LEU A 43 -45.85 -2.14 35.15
CA LEU A 43 -45.93 -0.79 34.58
C LEU A 43 -45.09 -0.69 33.30
N ASP A 44 -43.88 -1.25 33.28
CA ASP A 44 -43.05 -1.29 32.07
C ASP A 44 -43.69 -2.14 30.96
N TYR A 45 -44.37 -3.24 31.30
CA TYR A 45 -45.05 -4.08 30.30
C TYR A 45 -46.30 -3.41 29.72
N GLU A 46 -47.04 -2.61 30.50
CA GLU A 46 -48.16 -1.82 29.99
C GLU A 46 -47.70 -0.60 29.18
N ASP A 47 -46.58 0.04 29.55
CA ASP A 47 -45.98 1.14 28.77
C ASP A 47 -45.35 0.65 27.47
N ASP A 48 -44.69 -0.52 27.45
CA ASP A 48 -44.18 -1.16 26.22
C ASP A 48 -45.34 -1.62 25.30
N ARG A 49 -46.43 -2.13 25.89
CA ARG A 49 -47.62 -2.51 25.13
C ARG A 49 -48.36 -1.28 24.58
N ASN A 50 -48.46 -0.21 25.34
CA ASN A 50 -49.11 1.04 24.91
C ASN A 50 -48.26 1.82 23.90
N SER A 51 -46.94 1.76 24.00
CA SER A 51 -46.04 2.32 22.99
C SER A 51 -46.03 1.49 21.70
N LEU A 52 -46.26 0.17 21.76
CA LEU A 52 -46.50 -0.68 20.59
C LEU A 52 -47.88 -0.49 19.94
N ILE A 53 -48.88 0.01 20.67
CA ILE A 53 -50.23 0.32 20.14
C ILE A 53 -50.29 1.75 19.55
N ALA A 54 -49.42 2.66 20.01
CA ALA A 54 -49.34 4.04 19.50
C ALA A 54 -48.51 4.21 18.22
N VAL A 55 -47.70 3.21 17.83
CA VAL A 55 -47.07 3.17 16.49
C VAL A 55 -48.09 2.60 15.51
N ALA A 56 -48.94 3.51 15.03
CA ALA A 56 -49.93 3.27 14.00
C ALA A 56 -49.31 2.53 12.80
N GLU A 57 -50.11 1.68 12.17
CA GLU A 57 -49.82 0.81 11.02
C GLU A 57 -49.19 1.52 9.78
N LYS A 58 -48.94 2.83 9.84
CA LYS A 58 -48.22 3.60 8.82
C LYS A 58 -46.70 3.46 8.90
N ASP A 59 -46.10 3.41 10.10
CA ASP A 59 -44.65 3.47 10.24
C ASP A 59 -43.97 2.15 9.83
N LYS A 60 -44.66 1.02 9.97
CA LYS A 60 -44.17 -0.28 9.47
C LYS A 60 -44.28 -0.42 7.95
N LEU A 61 -45.22 0.28 7.31
CA LEU A 61 -45.35 0.28 5.85
C LEU A 61 -44.25 1.16 5.23
N GLU A 62 -43.99 2.33 5.80
CA GLU A 62 -42.95 3.24 5.32
C GLU A 62 -41.54 2.64 5.42
N VAL A 63 -41.21 1.96 6.52
CA VAL A 63 -39.90 1.29 6.68
C VAL A 63 -39.74 0.09 5.72
N TYR A 64 -40.84 -0.59 5.40
CA TYR A 64 -40.81 -1.72 4.46
C TYR A 64 -40.65 -1.21 3.02
N GLU A 65 -41.45 -0.22 2.61
CA GLU A 65 -41.34 0.43 1.30
C GLU A 65 -39.96 1.08 1.09
N GLU A 66 -39.40 1.79 2.09
CA GLU A 66 -38.04 2.33 2.00
C GLU A 66 -36.97 1.26 1.78
N PHE A 67 -37.12 0.08 2.41
CA PHE A 67 -36.20 -1.04 2.21
C PHE A 67 -36.30 -1.63 0.80
N TYR A 68 -37.51 -1.79 0.26
CA TYR A 68 -37.69 -2.27 -1.11
C TYR A 68 -37.28 -1.23 -2.14
N ASP A 69 -37.50 0.06 -1.89
CA ASP A 69 -37.00 1.14 -2.73
C ASP A 69 -35.48 1.19 -2.72
N GLU A 70 -34.82 1.02 -1.56
CA GLU A 70 -33.36 0.92 -1.50
C GLU A 70 -32.85 -0.33 -2.23
N LEU A 71 -33.52 -1.47 -2.09
CA LEU A 71 -33.17 -2.73 -2.74
C LEU A 71 -33.38 -2.67 -4.26
N ASP A 72 -34.50 -2.13 -4.74
CA ASP A 72 -34.80 -1.94 -6.15
C ASP A 72 -33.88 -0.89 -6.77
N ASN A 73 -33.53 0.17 -6.03
CA ASN A 73 -32.50 1.10 -6.45
C ASN A 73 -31.14 0.40 -6.59
N ARG A 74 -30.76 -0.47 -5.65
CA ARG A 74 -29.53 -1.28 -5.78
C ARG A 74 -29.58 -2.22 -6.98
N ILE A 75 -30.69 -2.94 -7.20
CA ILE A 75 -30.86 -3.86 -8.32
C ILE A 75 -30.85 -3.12 -9.66
N ARG A 76 -31.51 -1.95 -9.76
CA ARG A 76 -31.49 -1.10 -10.96
C ARG A 76 -30.10 -0.52 -11.21
N VAL A 77 -29.38 -0.14 -10.17
CA VAL A 77 -27.98 0.33 -10.26
C VAL A 77 -27.06 -0.81 -10.72
N GLU A 78 -27.21 -2.03 -10.19
CA GLU A 78 -26.44 -3.19 -10.64
C GLU A 78 -26.75 -3.58 -12.09
N GLN A 79 -28.01 -3.58 -12.50
CA GLN A 79 -28.42 -3.86 -13.87
C GLN A 79 -27.94 -2.79 -14.86
N SER A 80 -28.00 -1.51 -14.48
CA SER A 80 -27.49 -0.41 -15.30
C SER A 80 -25.95 -0.42 -15.38
N MET A 81 -25.25 -0.70 -14.29
CA MET A 81 -23.80 -0.93 -14.27
C MET A 81 -23.41 -2.08 -15.21
N ASN A 82 -24.12 -3.20 -15.13
CA ASN A 82 -23.85 -4.35 -16.00
C ASN A 82 -24.10 -4.03 -17.48
N MET A 83 -25.14 -3.26 -17.79
CA MET A 83 -25.42 -2.81 -19.14
C MET A 83 -24.38 -1.80 -19.67
N ILE A 84 -23.83 -0.95 -18.81
CA ILE A 84 -22.84 0.07 -19.17
C ILE A 84 -21.46 -0.57 -19.38
N PHE A 85 -21.02 -1.44 -18.47
CA PHE A 85 -19.68 -2.02 -18.49
C PHE A 85 -19.58 -3.29 -19.36
N PHE A 86 -20.58 -4.16 -19.29
CA PHE A 86 -20.60 -5.46 -19.99
C PHE A 86 -21.56 -5.50 -21.19
N GLY A 87 -22.37 -4.45 -21.42
CA GLY A 87 -23.21 -4.33 -22.62
C GLY A 87 -22.43 -3.97 -23.89
N PRO A 88 -23.09 -3.69 -25.03
CA PRO A 88 -22.40 -3.31 -26.25
C PRO A 88 -21.72 -1.93 -26.14
N PRO A 89 -20.61 -1.65 -26.88
CA PRO A 89 -19.96 -0.34 -26.92
C PRO A 89 -20.90 0.84 -27.17
N SER A 90 -21.91 0.63 -28.02
CA SER A 90 -22.94 1.63 -28.33
C SER A 90 -23.75 2.12 -27.13
N SER A 91 -23.90 1.30 -26.07
CA SER A 91 -24.60 1.73 -24.86
C SER A 91 -23.75 2.70 -24.04
N PHE A 92 -22.43 2.48 -24.02
CA PHE A 92 -21.48 3.33 -23.31
C PHE A 92 -21.30 4.68 -23.99
N LEU A 93 -21.29 4.71 -25.33
CA LEU A 93 -21.20 5.94 -26.14
C LEU A 93 -22.38 6.92 -25.95
N ARG A 94 -23.48 6.49 -25.32
CA ARG A 94 -24.63 7.35 -25.02
C ARG A 94 -24.47 8.15 -23.73
N LEU A 95 -23.48 7.81 -22.90
CA LEU A 95 -23.24 8.49 -21.64
C LEU A 95 -22.53 9.81 -21.89
N ASP A 96 -22.98 10.85 -21.20
CA ASP A 96 -22.29 12.13 -21.16
C ASP A 96 -21.01 12.05 -20.29
N PRO A 97 -20.04 12.96 -20.49
CA PRO A 97 -18.78 12.95 -19.73
C PRO A 97 -18.96 12.98 -18.21
N GLU A 98 -19.94 13.72 -17.68
CA GLU A 98 -20.15 13.82 -16.24
C GLU A 98 -20.69 12.52 -15.65
N SER A 99 -21.61 11.86 -16.35
CA SER A 99 -22.05 10.50 -16.01
C SER A 99 -20.89 9.51 -15.99
N ILE A 100 -20.00 9.55 -16.98
CA ILE A 100 -18.82 8.68 -17.04
C ILE A 100 -17.88 8.96 -15.85
N LEU A 101 -17.59 10.22 -15.55
CA LEU A 101 -16.74 10.59 -14.41
C LEU A 101 -17.34 10.12 -13.08
N HIS A 102 -18.66 10.27 -12.92
CA HIS A 102 -19.38 9.78 -11.73
C HIS A 102 -19.25 8.26 -11.59
N ILE A 103 -19.50 7.53 -12.68
CA ILE A 103 -19.40 6.07 -12.73
C ILE A 103 -17.96 5.62 -12.43
N LEU A 104 -16.97 6.22 -13.08
CA LEU A 104 -15.56 5.92 -12.83
C LEU A 104 -15.26 6.12 -11.35
N SER A 105 -15.65 7.25 -10.75
CA SER A 105 -15.35 7.61 -9.36
C SER A 105 -15.90 6.60 -8.34
N HIS A 106 -17.07 6.00 -8.60
CA HIS A 106 -17.74 5.09 -7.66
C HIS A 106 -17.50 3.60 -7.96
N THR A 107 -16.98 3.28 -9.14
CA THR A 107 -16.71 1.89 -9.54
C THR A 107 -15.31 1.46 -9.12
N LYS A 108 -15.18 0.24 -8.60
CA LYS A 108 -13.86 -0.37 -8.37
C LYS A 108 -13.15 -0.53 -9.70
N LYS A 109 -12.00 0.14 -9.84
CA LYS A 109 -11.24 0.23 -11.09
C LYS A 109 -10.87 -1.12 -11.70
N GLU A 110 -10.66 -2.13 -10.86
CA GLU A 110 -10.31 -3.50 -11.27
C GLU A 110 -11.44 -4.23 -12.01
N MET A 111 -12.67 -3.73 -11.91
CA MET A 111 -13.82 -4.23 -12.67
C MET A 111 -13.99 -3.53 -14.03
N ILE A 112 -13.21 -2.48 -14.31
CA ILE A 112 -13.36 -1.67 -15.52
C ILE A 112 -12.47 -2.28 -16.62
N PRO A 113 -13.04 -2.80 -17.72
CA PRO A 113 -12.25 -3.33 -18.83
C PRO A 113 -11.42 -2.24 -19.50
N ILE A 114 -10.25 -2.62 -20.04
CA ILE A 114 -9.35 -1.72 -20.78
C ILE A 114 -10.09 -0.96 -21.90
N SER A 115 -10.94 -1.66 -22.65
CA SER A 115 -11.74 -1.05 -23.71
C SER A 115 -12.68 0.04 -23.21
N ARG A 116 -13.22 -0.08 -21.99
CA ARG A 116 -14.06 0.95 -21.36
C ARG A 116 -13.26 2.13 -20.87
N THR A 117 -12.07 1.88 -20.35
CA THR A 117 -11.14 2.95 -19.99
C THR A 117 -10.79 3.80 -21.20
N LEU A 118 -10.46 3.17 -22.33
CA LEU A 118 -10.13 3.89 -23.56
C LEU A 118 -11.33 4.66 -24.13
N LEU A 119 -12.52 4.05 -24.16
CA LEU A 119 -13.74 4.74 -24.58
C LEU A 119 -14.10 5.91 -23.65
N ALA A 120 -13.98 5.72 -22.33
CA ALA A 120 -14.21 6.78 -21.36
C ALA A 120 -13.25 7.94 -21.59
N TRP A 121 -11.98 7.63 -21.85
CA TRP A 121 -10.95 8.61 -22.12
C TRP A 121 -11.25 9.42 -23.38
N ASP A 122 -11.59 8.75 -24.48
CA ASP A 122 -11.96 9.37 -25.75
C ASP A 122 -13.17 10.30 -25.61
N ILE A 123 -14.22 9.86 -24.90
CA ILE A 123 -15.43 10.68 -24.66
C ILE A 123 -15.11 11.90 -23.79
N ILE A 124 -14.34 11.72 -22.69
CA ILE A 124 -14.01 12.81 -21.76
C ILE A 124 -13.07 13.84 -22.42
N THR A 125 -12.18 13.39 -23.28
CA THR A 125 -11.29 14.27 -24.05
C THR A 125 -11.94 14.83 -25.31
N ASP A 126 -13.15 14.38 -25.68
CA ASP A 126 -13.82 14.71 -26.94
C ASP A 126 -12.92 14.43 -28.16
N GLY A 127 -12.16 13.33 -28.11
CA GLY A 127 -11.14 12.95 -29.11
C GLY A 127 -9.96 13.92 -29.23
N LYS A 128 -9.79 14.84 -28.26
CA LYS A 128 -8.67 15.78 -28.18
C LYS A 128 -7.62 15.29 -27.17
N THR A 129 -6.76 16.19 -26.72
CA THR A 129 -5.67 15.87 -25.79
C THR A 129 -6.07 16.11 -24.33
N ALA A 130 -5.27 15.58 -23.39
CA ALA A 130 -5.43 15.81 -21.96
C ALA A 130 -5.23 17.27 -21.50
N ALA A 131 -4.99 18.21 -22.44
CA ALA A 131 -4.70 19.61 -22.15
C ALA A 131 -5.87 20.39 -21.54
N PHE A 132 -7.11 19.91 -21.70
CA PHE A 132 -8.31 20.55 -21.17
C PHE A 132 -8.81 19.90 -19.86
N LEU A 133 -8.19 18.80 -19.45
CA LEU A 133 -8.59 18.07 -18.25
C LEU A 133 -8.03 18.74 -17.00
N GLN A 134 -8.80 18.68 -15.92
CA GLN A 134 -8.44 19.17 -14.60
C GLN A 134 -8.14 17.99 -13.66
N GLY A 135 -7.77 18.29 -12.41
CA GLY A 135 -7.46 17.26 -11.42
C GLY A 135 -8.61 16.28 -11.15
N ARG A 136 -9.87 16.70 -11.36
CA ARG A 136 -11.05 15.85 -11.11
C ARG A 136 -11.13 14.68 -12.10
N GLU A 137 -10.79 14.89 -13.36
CA GLU A 137 -10.82 13.84 -14.38
C GLU A 137 -9.73 12.81 -14.11
N PHE A 138 -8.50 13.26 -13.84
CA PHE A 138 -7.41 12.34 -13.47
C PHE A 138 -7.73 11.55 -12.20
N LEU A 139 -8.37 12.18 -11.21
CA LEU A 139 -8.84 11.51 -10.00
C LEU A 139 -9.86 10.41 -10.30
N ALA A 140 -10.79 10.66 -11.21
CA ALA A 140 -11.77 9.65 -11.64
C ALA A 140 -11.09 8.46 -12.32
N PHE A 141 -10.04 8.66 -13.13
CA PHE A 141 -9.30 7.55 -13.75
C PHE A 141 -8.42 6.80 -12.75
N GLY A 142 -7.65 7.50 -11.90
CA GLY A 142 -6.77 6.84 -10.94
C GLY A 142 -5.67 6.02 -11.62
N TRP A 143 -5.56 4.73 -11.27
CA TRP A 143 -4.57 3.85 -11.89
C TRP A 143 -4.96 3.36 -13.30
N LEU A 144 -6.20 3.62 -13.74
CA LEU A 144 -6.62 3.35 -15.11
C LEU A 144 -5.85 4.19 -16.14
N LEU A 145 -5.16 5.25 -15.70
CA LEU A 145 -4.24 6.02 -16.54
C LEU A 145 -3.09 5.17 -17.13
N ASN A 146 -2.86 3.95 -16.63
CA ASN A 146 -1.94 3.01 -17.29
C ASN A 146 -2.41 2.60 -18.68
N GLU A 147 -3.71 2.52 -18.90
CA GLU A 147 -4.30 2.11 -20.18
C GLU A 147 -4.39 3.26 -21.18
N VAL A 148 -4.34 4.50 -20.69
CA VAL A 148 -4.44 5.72 -21.51
C VAL A 148 -3.18 5.89 -22.38
N PRO A 149 -3.28 6.31 -23.65
CA PRO A 149 -2.12 6.56 -24.51
C PRO A 149 -1.10 7.53 -23.89
N GLU A 150 0.19 7.26 -24.10
CA GLU A 150 1.26 8.10 -23.55
C GLU A 150 1.29 9.48 -24.21
N GLU A 151 0.94 9.53 -25.48
CA GLU A 151 0.83 10.73 -26.30
C GLU A 151 -0.15 11.72 -25.66
N ASP A 152 -1.29 11.23 -25.17
CA ASP A 152 -2.30 12.07 -24.53
C ASP A 152 -1.82 12.57 -23.17
N LEU A 153 -1.18 11.70 -22.39
CA LEU A 153 -0.61 12.07 -21.09
C LEU A 153 0.53 13.08 -21.20
N TYR A 154 1.24 13.12 -22.34
CA TYR A 154 2.27 14.13 -22.59
C TYR A 154 1.68 15.56 -22.68
N TYR A 155 0.40 15.67 -23.04
CA TYR A 155 -0.30 16.95 -23.17
C TYR A 155 -1.06 17.39 -21.92
N VAL A 156 -0.93 16.67 -20.79
CA VAL A 156 -1.50 17.06 -19.50
C VAL A 156 -1.19 18.52 -19.17
N ASN A 157 -2.20 19.25 -18.70
CA ASN A 157 -2.08 20.66 -18.35
C ASN A 157 -1.62 20.86 -16.91
N PHE A 158 -0.31 20.82 -16.70
CA PHE A 158 0.29 21.13 -15.40
C PHE A 158 0.19 22.60 -14.99
N GLY A 159 -0.31 23.47 -15.87
CA GLY A 159 -0.67 24.85 -15.52
C GLY A 159 -1.85 24.96 -14.58
N ASP A 160 -2.74 23.96 -14.60
CA ASP A 160 -3.82 23.88 -13.63
C ASP A 160 -3.26 23.31 -12.30
N PRO A 161 -3.32 24.08 -11.19
CA PRO A 161 -2.79 23.63 -9.90
C PRO A 161 -3.43 22.34 -9.38
N SER A 162 -4.68 22.05 -9.75
CA SER A 162 -5.37 20.83 -9.34
C SER A 162 -4.75 19.58 -9.96
N VAL A 163 -4.24 19.69 -11.19
CA VAL A 163 -3.58 18.60 -11.92
C VAL A 163 -2.22 18.29 -11.29
N LEU A 164 -1.39 19.31 -11.08
CA LEU A 164 -0.09 19.13 -10.41
C LEU A 164 -0.27 18.55 -9.00
N LYS A 165 -1.19 19.12 -8.22
CA LYS A 165 -1.52 18.63 -6.87
C LYS A 165 -1.96 17.17 -6.87
N TYR A 166 -2.77 16.77 -7.85
CA TYR A 166 -3.23 15.40 -7.99
C TYR A 166 -2.05 14.42 -8.13
N PHE A 167 -1.16 14.67 -9.08
CA PHE A 167 -0.03 13.78 -9.35
C PHE A 167 1.09 13.87 -8.30
N SER A 168 1.27 15.02 -7.64
CA SER A 168 2.29 15.19 -6.60
C SER A 168 1.92 14.56 -5.26
N THR A 169 0.62 14.47 -4.97
CA THR A 169 0.11 14.04 -3.65
C THR A 169 -0.36 12.60 -3.67
N ASN A 170 -1.01 12.15 -4.74
CA ASN A 170 -1.62 10.83 -4.77
C ASN A 170 -0.60 9.75 -5.14
N ARG A 171 -0.56 8.69 -4.33
CA ARG A 171 0.25 7.51 -4.63
C ARG A 171 -0.46 6.66 -5.68
N LEU A 172 -0.25 6.99 -6.95
CA LEU A 172 -0.81 6.24 -8.06
C LEU A 172 0.02 4.99 -8.36
N LYS A 173 -0.65 3.88 -8.66
CA LYS A 173 -0.02 2.64 -9.11
C LYS A 173 0.20 2.69 -10.62
N LEU A 174 0.91 3.71 -11.10
CA LEU A 174 1.24 3.83 -12.52
C LEU A 174 2.55 3.12 -12.85
N ASP A 175 2.67 2.66 -14.09
CA ASP A 175 3.92 2.18 -14.64
C ASP A 175 4.99 3.29 -14.55
N PRO A 176 6.25 2.96 -14.18
CA PRO A 176 7.35 3.93 -14.17
C PRO A 176 7.48 4.75 -15.46
N ARG A 177 7.17 4.15 -16.62
CA ARG A 177 7.18 4.82 -17.92
C ARG A 177 6.14 5.94 -17.99
N LYS A 178 4.94 5.73 -17.43
CA LYS A 178 3.89 6.77 -17.36
C LYS A 178 4.31 7.95 -16.50
N PHE A 179 4.99 7.70 -15.38
CA PHE A 179 5.59 8.78 -14.59
C PHE A 179 6.66 9.55 -15.38
N GLY A 180 7.46 8.87 -16.21
CA GLY A 180 8.40 9.53 -17.11
C GLY A 180 7.73 10.46 -18.13
N VAL A 181 6.62 10.02 -18.72
CA VAL A 181 5.81 10.85 -19.64
C VAL A 181 5.23 12.07 -18.91
N LEU A 182 4.69 11.89 -17.70
CA LEU A 182 4.17 12.99 -16.89
C LEU A 182 5.27 13.98 -16.49
N ALA A 183 6.46 13.52 -16.15
CA ALA A 183 7.61 14.40 -15.88
C ALA A 183 8.03 15.18 -17.15
N ALA A 184 8.01 14.55 -18.33
CA ALA A 184 8.27 15.24 -19.59
C ALA A 184 7.19 16.29 -19.90
N ALA A 185 5.92 15.99 -19.62
CA ALA A 185 4.81 16.94 -19.73
C ALA A 185 4.96 18.13 -18.76
N TYR A 186 5.42 17.89 -17.52
CA TYR A 186 5.74 18.95 -16.58
C TYR A 186 6.86 19.86 -17.12
N ARG A 187 7.95 19.27 -17.64
CA ARG A 187 9.05 20.03 -18.27
C ARG A 187 8.60 20.83 -19.49
N ARG A 188 7.70 20.29 -20.31
CA ARG A 188 7.10 21.03 -21.43
C ARG A 188 6.38 22.30 -20.95
N TYR A 189 5.73 22.25 -19.79
CA TYR A 189 4.95 23.37 -19.26
C TYR A 189 5.81 24.40 -18.50
N PHE A 190 6.70 23.96 -17.62
CA PHE A 190 7.49 24.82 -16.73
C PHE A 190 8.96 25.02 -17.17
N GLY A 191 9.41 24.30 -18.19
CA GLY A 191 10.79 24.34 -18.68
C GLY A 191 11.78 23.54 -17.83
N ASP A 192 13.07 23.77 -18.09
CA ASP A 192 14.20 23.02 -17.52
C ASP A 192 14.84 23.71 -16.31
N HIS A 193 14.07 24.45 -15.51
CA HIS A 193 14.59 25.20 -14.35
C HIS A 193 14.05 24.72 -13.01
N TRP A 194 13.25 23.65 -13.00
CA TRP A 194 12.59 23.10 -11.82
C TRP A 194 13.58 22.64 -10.72
N TYR A 195 14.78 22.20 -11.09
CA TYR A 195 15.80 21.70 -10.16
C TYR A 195 16.58 22.81 -9.44
N ASN A 196 16.42 24.07 -9.84
CA ASN A 196 17.16 25.21 -9.25
C ASN A 196 16.58 25.67 -7.90
N ASN A 197 15.32 25.35 -7.62
CA ASN A 197 14.61 25.85 -6.46
C ASN A 197 13.95 24.70 -5.69
N SER A 198 14.20 24.64 -4.38
CA SER A 198 13.67 23.62 -3.49
C SER A 198 12.14 23.64 -3.44
N THR A 199 11.50 24.82 -3.59
CA THR A 199 10.05 24.96 -3.65
C THR A 199 9.44 24.17 -4.81
N PHE A 200 9.98 24.31 -6.03
CA PHE A 200 9.48 23.58 -7.19
C PHE A 200 9.67 22.07 -7.06
N ILE A 201 10.82 21.65 -6.53
CA ILE A 201 11.07 20.21 -6.28
C ILE A 201 10.08 19.66 -5.23
N ASN A 202 9.77 20.45 -4.20
CA ASN A 202 8.80 20.06 -3.19
C ASN A 202 7.37 19.93 -3.73
N GLU A 203 6.99 20.78 -4.68
CA GLU A 203 5.69 20.70 -5.36
C GLU A 203 5.54 19.45 -6.24
N LEU A 204 6.64 18.89 -6.76
CA LEU A 204 6.60 17.67 -7.59
C LEU A 204 6.13 16.44 -6.80
N GLY A 205 6.48 16.32 -5.52
CA GLY A 205 6.10 15.17 -4.69
C GLY A 205 6.42 13.82 -5.37
N TYR A 206 5.40 12.99 -5.63
CA TYR A 206 5.58 11.70 -6.32
C TYR A 206 6.08 11.83 -7.77
N LEU A 207 5.81 12.94 -8.46
CA LEU A 207 6.29 13.17 -9.83
C LEU A 207 7.82 13.29 -9.92
N LEU A 208 8.51 13.58 -8.80
CA LEU A 208 9.97 13.63 -8.77
C LEU A 208 10.58 12.31 -9.30
N CYS A 209 9.93 11.18 -9.03
CA CYS A 209 10.37 9.87 -9.49
C CYS A 209 10.04 9.56 -10.96
N GLY A 210 9.44 10.51 -11.69
CA GLY A 210 9.31 10.44 -13.15
C GLY A 210 10.55 10.97 -13.87
N PHE A 211 11.38 11.79 -13.22
CA PHE A 211 12.55 12.39 -13.85
C PHE A 211 13.68 11.37 -14.02
N PRO A 212 14.40 11.36 -15.16
CA PRO A 212 15.53 10.47 -15.34
C PRO A 212 16.67 10.82 -14.36
N PRO A 213 17.51 9.85 -13.97
CA PRO A 213 18.66 10.09 -13.09
C PRO A 213 19.53 11.27 -13.53
N THR A 214 19.78 11.41 -14.83
CA THR A 214 20.57 12.51 -15.42
C THR A 214 19.97 13.90 -15.18
N ASP A 215 18.66 14.00 -15.01
CA ASP A 215 18.00 15.26 -14.66
C ASP A 215 17.99 15.48 -13.13
N LEU A 216 17.84 14.41 -12.34
CA LEU A 216 17.93 14.48 -10.88
C LEU A 216 19.33 14.91 -10.41
N GLU A 217 20.39 14.50 -11.11
CA GLU A 217 21.79 14.92 -10.83
C GLU A 217 22.00 16.44 -10.90
N LYS A 218 21.11 17.18 -11.57
CA LYS A 218 21.19 18.65 -11.69
C LYS A 218 20.76 19.36 -10.41
N ILE A 219 20.10 18.67 -9.48
CA ILE A 219 19.72 19.24 -8.18
C ILE A 219 21.00 19.50 -7.39
N SER A 220 21.25 20.77 -7.05
CA SER A 220 22.44 21.12 -6.29
C SER A 220 22.38 20.56 -4.85
N PRO A 221 23.52 20.22 -4.24
CA PRO A 221 23.56 19.77 -2.84
C PRO A 221 22.90 20.75 -1.85
N ALA A 222 23.07 22.05 -2.07
CA ALA A 222 22.44 23.09 -1.25
C ALA A 222 20.92 23.07 -1.38
N THR A 223 20.40 22.99 -2.61
CA THR A 223 18.96 22.88 -2.88
C THR A 223 18.38 21.59 -2.30
N PHE A 224 19.12 20.47 -2.39
CA PHE A 224 18.71 19.18 -1.84
C PHE A 224 18.49 19.25 -0.33
N LYS A 225 19.36 19.97 0.39
CA LYS A 225 19.27 20.14 1.84
C LYS A 225 17.95 20.78 2.30
N GLU A 226 17.41 21.66 1.47
CA GLU A 226 16.16 22.40 1.70
C GLU A 226 14.90 21.59 1.36
N LEU A 227 15.02 20.41 0.75
CA LEU A 227 13.87 19.58 0.38
C LEU A 227 13.11 19.10 1.60
N SER A 228 11.79 19.14 1.53
CA SER A 228 10.92 18.77 2.64
C SER A 228 10.99 17.27 2.96
N LEU A 229 10.72 16.93 4.22
CA LEU A 229 10.58 15.54 4.66
C LEU A 229 9.52 14.79 3.83
N GLU A 230 8.43 15.46 3.47
CA GLU A 230 7.35 14.86 2.69
C GLU A 230 7.86 14.44 1.30
N THR A 231 8.57 15.32 0.59
CA THR A 231 9.15 15.03 -0.72
C THR A 231 10.13 13.86 -0.67
N LEU A 232 11.05 13.85 0.30
CA LEU A 232 12.04 12.78 0.45
C LEU A 232 11.40 11.45 0.85
N SER A 233 10.31 11.47 1.63
CA SER A 233 9.55 10.25 1.94
C SER A 233 8.87 9.64 0.70
N LYS A 234 8.42 10.49 -0.24
CA LYS A 234 7.83 10.07 -1.51
C LYS A 234 8.87 9.52 -2.49
N ALA A 235 10.15 9.90 -2.34
CA ALA A 235 11.26 9.37 -3.13
C ALA A 235 11.45 7.84 -3.00
N GLY A 236 10.83 7.17 -2.03
CA GLY A 236 10.76 5.71 -1.96
C GLY A 236 10.01 5.03 -3.12
N LYS A 237 9.43 5.80 -4.04
CA LYS A 237 8.86 5.31 -5.30
C LYS A 237 9.78 5.42 -6.50
N CYS A 238 10.90 6.09 -6.33
CA CYS A 238 11.91 6.17 -7.35
C CYS A 238 12.50 4.78 -7.59
N ASN A 239 12.85 4.50 -8.83
CA ASN A 239 13.58 3.29 -9.14
C ASN A 239 14.97 3.33 -8.48
N SER A 240 15.65 2.18 -8.42
CA SER A 240 16.94 2.07 -7.72
C SER A 240 17.99 3.07 -8.22
N LYS A 241 18.04 3.37 -9.52
CA LYS A 241 19.01 4.33 -10.08
C LYS A 241 18.70 5.76 -9.64
N GLN A 242 17.43 6.18 -9.75
CA GLN A 242 16.98 7.50 -9.31
C GLN A 242 17.21 7.70 -7.79
N ALA A 243 16.87 6.68 -6.99
CA ALA A 243 17.10 6.72 -5.55
C ALA A 243 18.60 6.82 -5.22
N GLN A 244 19.45 6.07 -5.94
CA GLN A 244 20.91 6.15 -5.79
C GLN A 244 21.46 7.52 -6.17
N THR A 245 20.96 8.14 -7.24
CA THR A 245 21.31 9.51 -7.63
C THR A 245 20.96 10.51 -6.52
N LEU A 246 19.73 10.48 -6.00
CA LEU A 246 19.31 11.35 -4.90
C LEU A 246 20.16 11.11 -3.64
N TYR A 247 20.49 9.85 -3.37
CA TYR A 247 21.40 9.48 -2.28
C TYR A 247 22.82 10.03 -2.49
N SER A 248 23.36 10.00 -3.71
CA SER A 248 24.68 10.57 -4.01
C SER A 248 24.75 12.08 -3.76
N ILE A 249 23.65 12.79 -3.99
CA ILE A 249 23.56 14.22 -3.67
C ILE A 249 23.51 14.41 -2.14
N ALA A 250 22.80 13.54 -1.43
CA ALA A 250 22.70 13.61 0.04
C ALA A 250 24.06 13.47 0.74
N VAL A 251 24.91 12.53 0.28
CA VAL A 251 26.24 12.30 0.86
C VAL A 251 27.27 13.37 0.48
N HIS A 252 26.92 14.27 -0.45
CA HIS A 252 27.82 15.36 -0.83
C HIS A 252 28.15 16.26 0.38
N PRO A 253 29.40 16.72 0.57
CA PRO A 253 29.79 17.56 1.70
C PRO A 253 28.94 18.81 1.88
N ASP A 254 28.50 19.42 0.79
CA ASP A 254 27.65 20.62 0.78
C ASP A 254 26.16 20.35 1.07
N ALA A 255 25.75 19.08 1.14
CA ALA A 255 24.40 18.67 1.56
C ALA A 255 24.41 18.20 3.03
N TYR A 256 24.42 16.89 3.27
CA TYR A 256 24.50 16.27 4.60
C TYR A 256 25.87 15.65 4.88
N GLY A 257 26.69 15.42 3.86
CA GLY A 257 28.00 14.79 3.99
C GLY A 257 27.93 13.29 4.31
N GLU A 258 29.05 12.74 4.77
CA GLU A 258 29.22 11.31 5.04
C GLU A 258 28.27 10.76 6.12
N PRO A 259 27.83 9.48 6.03
CA PRO A 259 26.84 8.90 6.94
C PRO A 259 27.17 8.97 8.44
N TYR A 260 28.44 8.89 8.81
CA TYR A 260 28.87 8.97 10.21
C TYR A 260 28.62 10.35 10.85
N LYS A 261 28.39 11.40 10.05
CA LYS A 261 28.07 12.75 10.51
C LYS A 261 26.57 12.99 10.67
N TRP A 262 25.73 12.09 10.18
CA TRP A 262 24.29 12.28 10.20
C TRP A 262 23.73 12.19 11.62
N SER A 263 22.97 13.19 12.02
CA SER A 263 22.21 13.16 13.26
C SER A 263 20.86 12.48 13.04
N SER A 264 20.09 12.36 14.13
CA SER A 264 18.69 11.91 14.10
C SER A 264 17.85 12.69 13.08
N HIS A 265 18.10 14.00 12.95
CA HIS A 265 17.38 14.85 12.01
C HIS A 265 17.62 14.45 10.54
N GLU A 266 18.87 14.22 10.14
CA GLU A 266 19.20 13.83 8.76
C GLU A 266 18.67 12.42 8.43
N ILE A 267 18.82 11.46 9.36
CA ILE A 267 18.29 10.09 9.19
C ILE A 267 16.78 10.11 9.02
N GLY A 268 16.06 10.87 9.85
CA GLY A 268 14.61 11.03 9.75
C GLY A 268 14.18 11.60 8.40
N ARG A 269 14.93 12.59 7.87
CA ARG A 269 14.68 13.23 6.58
C ARG A 269 14.93 12.33 5.38
N LEU A 270 16.05 11.62 5.37
CA LEU A 270 16.41 10.74 4.25
C LEU A 270 15.36 9.67 4.02
N SER A 271 14.68 9.21 5.07
CA SER A 271 13.53 8.32 4.98
C SER A 271 13.81 7.14 4.03
N ALA A 272 13.10 7.01 2.92
CA ALA A 272 13.30 5.93 1.96
C ALA A 272 14.69 5.90 1.30
N LEU A 273 15.35 7.06 1.13
CA LEU A 273 16.71 7.13 0.57
C LEU A 273 17.74 6.48 1.47
N PHE A 274 17.47 6.38 2.78
CA PHE A 274 18.37 5.68 3.70
C PHE A 274 18.56 4.20 3.33
N THR A 275 17.63 3.58 2.60
CA THR A 275 17.80 2.21 2.08
C THR A 275 18.98 2.07 1.11
N CYS A 276 19.45 3.18 0.52
CA CYS A 276 20.57 3.22 -0.41
C CYS A 276 21.94 3.27 0.29
N ILE A 277 21.98 3.40 1.63
CA ILE A 277 23.25 3.45 2.37
C ILE A 277 24.14 2.23 2.10
N PRO A 278 25.45 2.40 1.81
CA PRO A 278 26.38 1.28 1.68
C PRO A 278 26.45 0.45 2.96
N GLU A 279 26.67 -0.86 2.80
CA GLU A 279 26.78 -1.81 3.91
C GLU A 279 27.82 -1.41 4.95
N ALA A 280 29.00 -0.99 4.49
CA ALA A 280 30.11 -0.59 5.34
C ALA A 280 29.76 0.60 6.26
N ASP A 281 28.89 1.49 5.80
CA ASP A 281 28.60 2.75 6.49
C ASP A 281 27.49 2.62 7.54
N ILE A 282 26.69 1.56 7.50
CA ILE A 282 25.60 1.32 8.46
C ILE A 282 26.13 1.29 9.90
N SER A 283 27.26 0.61 10.11
CA SER A 283 27.87 0.47 11.44
C SER A 283 28.41 1.79 11.99
N SER A 284 28.67 2.77 11.13
CA SER A 284 29.23 4.08 11.49
C SER A 284 28.18 5.09 11.96
N ILE A 285 26.89 4.79 11.81
CA ILE A 285 25.79 5.68 12.20
C ILE A 285 25.76 5.85 13.72
N GLN A 286 25.65 7.10 14.16
CA GLN A 286 25.56 7.48 15.56
C GLN A 286 24.35 6.81 16.25
N LEU A 287 24.54 6.35 17.49
CA LEU A 287 23.52 5.60 18.23
C LEU A 287 22.23 6.41 18.45
N GLU A 288 22.38 7.72 18.61
CA GLU A 288 21.29 8.68 18.77
C GLU A 288 20.47 8.81 17.48
N ALA A 289 21.11 8.67 16.32
CA ALA A 289 20.43 8.82 15.04
C ALA A 289 19.62 7.58 14.64
N VAL A 290 20.01 6.40 15.14
CA VAL A 290 19.34 5.13 14.86
C VAL A 290 17.91 5.06 15.38
N THR A 291 17.55 5.88 16.38
CA THR A 291 16.17 5.94 16.90
C THR A 291 15.17 6.42 15.85
N GLU A 292 15.63 7.24 14.90
CA GLU A 292 14.80 7.84 13.84
C GLU A 292 14.65 6.94 12.61
N ILE A 293 15.29 5.76 12.58
CA ILE A 293 15.07 4.80 11.50
C ILE A 293 13.63 4.30 11.56
N ARG A 294 12.84 4.72 10.57
CA ARG A 294 11.42 4.42 10.49
C ARG A 294 11.16 2.94 10.17
N PRO A 295 10.03 2.38 10.66
CA PRO A 295 9.64 0.99 10.36
C PRO A 295 9.57 0.68 8.86
N GLU A 296 9.11 1.65 8.06
CA GLU A 296 8.99 1.50 6.60
C GLU A 296 10.35 1.29 5.93
N VAL A 297 11.38 2.00 6.40
CA VAL A 297 12.75 1.91 5.90
C VAL A 297 13.35 0.56 6.26
N MET A 298 13.17 0.12 7.51
CA MET A 298 13.62 -1.19 7.97
C MET A 298 12.90 -2.35 7.26
N SER A 299 11.67 -2.14 6.78
CA SER A 299 10.95 -3.11 5.95
C SER A 299 11.48 -3.16 4.51
N ALA A 300 11.82 -2.01 3.93
CA ALA A 300 12.27 -1.89 2.55
C ALA A 300 13.76 -2.16 2.32
N MET A 301 14.60 -2.02 3.36
CA MET A 301 16.05 -2.24 3.27
C MET A 301 16.39 -3.66 2.80
N ASN A 302 17.47 -3.84 2.04
CA ASN A 302 17.94 -5.18 1.66
C ASN A 302 18.25 -6.00 2.93
N GLN A 303 17.90 -7.28 2.91
CA GLN A 303 18.15 -8.21 3.99
C GLN A 303 19.63 -8.30 4.38
N ASP A 304 20.56 -8.24 3.43
CA ASP A 304 22.00 -8.39 3.69
C ASP A 304 22.58 -7.20 4.47
N LYS A 305 22.04 -6.01 4.23
CA LYS A 305 22.38 -4.79 4.98
C LYS A 305 22.05 -4.88 6.47
N LEU A 306 21.11 -5.74 6.86
CA LEU A 306 20.68 -5.83 8.26
C LEU A 306 21.76 -6.39 9.19
N GLU A 307 22.74 -7.12 8.65
CA GLU A 307 23.84 -7.70 9.43
C GLU A 307 24.85 -6.65 9.89
N PHE A 308 24.89 -5.49 9.23
CA PHE A 308 25.84 -4.42 9.52
C PHE A 308 25.40 -3.52 10.67
N PHE A 309 24.19 -3.70 11.21
CA PHE A 309 23.77 -3.02 12.42
C PHE A 309 24.46 -3.60 13.65
N THR A 310 25.08 -2.73 14.44
CA THR A 310 25.71 -3.17 15.69
C THR A 310 24.67 -3.51 16.75
N LYS A 311 25.04 -4.36 17.72
CA LYS A 311 24.17 -4.73 18.84
C LYS A 311 23.65 -3.50 19.59
N GLN A 312 24.49 -2.47 19.75
CA GLN A 312 24.12 -1.23 20.41
C GLN A 312 23.10 -0.42 19.59
N GLN A 313 23.28 -0.33 18.28
CA GLN A 313 22.31 0.31 17.38
C GLN A 313 20.95 -0.40 17.43
N ILE A 314 20.94 -1.73 17.34
CA ILE A 314 19.70 -2.54 17.45
C ILE A 314 19.01 -2.29 18.79
N LEU A 315 19.77 -2.10 19.88
CA LEU A 315 19.24 -1.76 21.22
C LEU A 315 18.58 -0.38 21.30
N ARG A 316 19.02 0.56 20.47
CA ARG A 316 18.49 1.93 20.44
C ARG A 316 17.40 2.17 19.41
N MET A 317 17.19 1.27 18.46
CA MET A 317 16.05 1.35 17.55
C MET A 317 14.72 1.45 18.30
N ASN A 318 13.77 2.20 17.71
CA ASN A 318 12.37 2.20 18.17
C ASN A 318 11.81 0.77 18.26
N LEU A 319 10.98 0.49 19.26
CA LEU A 319 10.33 -0.80 19.48
C LEU A 319 9.71 -1.41 18.20
N LYS A 320 9.02 -0.59 17.40
CA LYS A 320 8.40 -1.06 16.14
C LYS A 320 9.46 -1.45 15.11
N THR A 321 10.45 -0.59 14.89
CA THR A 321 11.56 -0.82 13.95
C THR A 321 12.38 -2.05 14.36
N ARG A 322 12.74 -2.16 15.64
CA ARG A 322 13.45 -3.31 16.21
C ARG A 322 12.67 -4.61 16.02
N ARG A 323 11.35 -4.61 16.22
CA ARG A 323 10.53 -5.81 16.01
C ARG A 323 10.60 -6.28 14.55
N ILE A 324 10.50 -5.36 13.59
CA ILE A 324 10.65 -5.68 12.16
C ILE A 324 12.05 -6.24 11.89
N TYR A 325 13.09 -5.60 12.41
CA TYR A 325 14.47 -6.09 12.29
C TYR A 325 14.61 -7.54 12.78
N ILE A 326 14.17 -7.82 14.01
CA ILE A 326 14.26 -9.17 14.61
C ILE A 326 13.53 -10.20 13.77
N LEU A 327 12.29 -9.91 13.34
CA LEU A 327 11.49 -10.82 12.52
C LEU A 327 12.19 -11.11 11.19
N ARG A 328 12.76 -10.09 10.55
CA ARG A 328 13.49 -10.26 9.29
C ARG A 328 14.76 -11.09 9.46
N MET A 329 15.52 -10.88 10.53
CA MET A 329 16.71 -11.69 10.82
C MET A 329 16.36 -13.15 11.13
N GLN A 330 15.25 -13.41 11.82
CA GLN A 330 14.76 -14.77 12.08
C GLN A 330 14.26 -15.46 10.81
N LEU A 331 13.60 -14.72 9.91
CA LEU A 331 13.14 -15.28 8.64
C LEU A 331 14.33 -15.69 7.76
N LYS A 332 15.40 -14.88 7.70
CA LYS A 332 16.64 -15.23 6.99
C LYS A 332 17.22 -16.55 7.50
N SER A 333 17.43 -16.68 8.81
CA SER A 333 17.98 -17.91 9.39
C SER A 333 17.11 -19.14 9.16
N SER A 334 15.78 -18.98 9.13
CA SER A 334 14.86 -20.09 8.81
C SER A 334 14.93 -20.53 7.34
N TYR A 335 15.11 -19.58 6.41
CA TYR A 335 15.28 -19.88 4.99
C TYR A 335 16.61 -20.58 4.73
N ASP A 336 17.70 -20.09 5.32
CA ASP A 336 19.03 -20.68 5.17
C ASP A 336 19.05 -22.14 5.66
N MET A 337 18.39 -22.44 6.79
CA MET A 337 18.23 -23.82 7.28
C MET A 337 17.41 -24.69 6.31
N GLY A 338 16.41 -24.11 5.65
CA GLY A 338 15.62 -24.80 4.62
C GLY A 338 16.42 -25.09 3.34
N GLU A 339 17.29 -24.19 2.92
CA GLU A 339 18.21 -24.44 1.79
C GLU A 339 19.26 -25.49 2.15
N ILE A 340 19.83 -25.44 3.35
CA ILE A 340 20.76 -26.46 3.85
C ILE A 340 20.08 -27.84 3.91
N ALA A 341 18.84 -27.91 4.41
CA ALA A 341 18.07 -29.16 4.43
C ALA A 341 17.77 -29.68 3.01
N ARG A 342 17.49 -28.80 2.04
CA ARG A 342 17.30 -29.20 0.63
C ARG A 342 18.59 -29.64 -0.05
N GLN A 343 19.73 -29.00 0.24
CA GLN A 343 21.03 -29.40 -0.27
C GLN A 343 21.48 -30.75 0.29
N GLN A 344 21.15 -31.06 1.55
CA GLN A 344 21.41 -32.40 2.12
C GLN A 344 20.59 -33.51 1.44
N ILE A 345 19.37 -33.21 0.96
CA ILE A 345 18.57 -34.17 0.18
C ILE A 345 19.11 -34.34 -1.25
N ALA A 346 19.80 -33.32 -1.79
CA ALA A 346 20.41 -33.36 -3.12
C ALA A 346 21.74 -34.14 -3.19
N VAL A 347 22.29 -34.59 -2.05
CA VAL A 347 23.32 -35.66 -2.04
C VAL A 347 22.62 -37.02 -2.23
N SER A 348 21.88 -37.13 -3.32
CA SER A 348 21.39 -38.41 -3.82
C SER A 348 22.58 -39.17 -4.38
N ILE A 349 23.01 -40.17 -3.61
CA ILE A 349 23.97 -41.18 -4.03
C ILE A 349 23.51 -41.68 -5.40
N LYS A 350 24.30 -41.39 -6.45
CA LYS A 350 23.99 -41.84 -7.82
C LYS A 350 23.73 -43.36 -7.76
N PRO A 351 22.61 -43.85 -8.34
CA PRO A 351 22.23 -45.26 -8.28
C PRO A 351 23.28 -46.21 -8.91
N PHE A 352 24.24 -45.65 -9.64
CA PHE A 352 25.37 -46.38 -10.23
C PHE A 352 26.32 -47.01 -9.19
N VAL A 353 26.50 -46.41 -8.01
CA VAL A 353 27.43 -46.96 -6.99
C VAL A 353 26.78 -48.13 -6.24
N LEU A 354 25.47 -48.05 -5.97
CA LEU A 354 24.70 -49.14 -5.36
C LEU A 354 24.60 -50.36 -6.28
N GLN A 355 24.56 -50.15 -7.60
CA GLN A 355 24.48 -51.25 -8.57
C GLN A 355 25.82 -51.98 -8.75
N ILE A 356 26.96 -51.32 -8.54
CA ILE A 356 28.27 -51.98 -8.51
C ILE A 356 28.44 -52.82 -7.26
N VAL A 357 28.01 -52.32 -6.09
CA VAL A 357 28.08 -53.09 -4.83
C VAL A 357 27.16 -54.32 -4.89
N PHE A 358 25.95 -54.19 -5.45
CA PHE A 358 25.05 -55.33 -5.60
C PHE A 358 25.60 -56.41 -6.56
N ASN A 359 26.24 -56.00 -7.67
CA ASN A 359 26.84 -56.95 -8.61
C ASN A 359 28.10 -57.63 -8.06
N ILE A 360 28.91 -56.94 -7.26
CA ILE A 360 30.09 -57.54 -6.61
C ILE A 360 29.68 -58.55 -5.54
N VAL A 361 28.64 -58.26 -4.76
CA VAL A 361 28.11 -59.20 -3.75
C VAL A 361 27.44 -60.41 -4.40
N ALA A 362 26.74 -60.22 -5.53
CA ALA A 362 26.16 -61.33 -6.28
C ALA A 362 27.21 -62.25 -6.93
N LEU A 363 28.34 -61.70 -7.41
CA LEU A 363 29.44 -62.50 -7.95
C LEU A 363 30.19 -63.29 -6.87
N ALA A 364 30.34 -62.73 -5.66
CA ALA A 364 31.01 -63.40 -4.54
C ALA A 364 30.19 -64.54 -3.91
N LEU A 365 28.89 -64.61 -4.19
CA LEU A 365 27.99 -65.69 -3.73
C LEU A 365 27.81 -66.81 -4.77
N CYS A 366 28.42 -66.70 -5.95
CA CYS A 366 28.33 -67.68 -7.04
C CYS A 366 29.68 -68.36 -7.38
N THR A 367 30.68 -68.23 -6.51
CA THR A 367 31.93 -69.03 -6.51
C THR A 367 32.07 -69.69 -5.17
#